data_AF-A0A651H0C1-F1
#
_entry.id   AF-A0A651H0C1-F1
#
_cell.length_a   1.000
_cell.length_b   1.000
_cell.length_c   1.000
_cell.angle_alpha   90.00
_cell.angle_beta   90.00
_cell.angle_gamma   90.00
#
_symmetry.space_group_name_H-M   'P 1'
#
loop_
_entity.id
_entity.type
_entity.pdbx_description
1 polymer ?
#
loop_
_entity_poly.entity_id
_entity_poly.type
_entity_poly.pdbx_seq_one_letter_code
_entity_poly.pdbx_strand_id
1 'polypeptide(L)'
;HEIAEELNVHDIELADGTGELVERSCKPNFRALGPVFQKRAPEVAGAISALDPEAAAALAEELRAGEAQLTVGNDEVTITPEMVEVIERPRTGWAVARDATSSFALDTALTRELEVEGAARELVRAINELRKAAGLELADRIELVISIDPPELDRELGEAGHYDAIARDVLATAVHRAPVADGTPIDLGELGAALVAIRS
;
A
#
# COMPACT_ATOMS: atom_id res chain seq x y z
N HIS A 1 -17.63 1.53 -1.91
CA HIS A 1 -17.99 1.28 -0.50
C HIS A 1 -17.93 -0.21 -0.22
N GLU A 2 -18.73 -1.04 -0.90
CA GLU A 2 -18.72 -2.52 -0.73
C GLU A 2 -17.34 -3.17 -0.95
N ILE A 3 -16.59 -2.69 -1.96
CA ILE A 3 -15.25 -3.21 -2.30
C ILE A 3 -14.21 -2.96 -1.19
N ALA A 4 -14.30 -1.83 -0.47
CA ALA A 4 -13.33 -1.51 0.58
C ALA A 4 -13.52 -2.40 1.81
N GLU A 5 -14.77 -2.67 2.17
CA GLU A 5 -15.15 -3.54 3.28
C GLU A 5 -14.81 -5.01 2.98
N GLU A 6 -15.03 -5.50 1.75
CA GLU A 6 -14.66 -6.88 1.38
C GLU A 6 -13.15 -7.12 1.33
N LEU A 7 -12.38 -6.11 0.91
CA LEU A 7 -10.93 -6.22 0.76
C LEU A 7 -10.14 -5.74 1.98
N ASN A 8 -10.81 -5.22 3.01
CA ASN A 8 -10.18 -4.57 4.18
C ASN A 8 -9.11 -3.52 3.78
N VAL A 9 -9.47 -2.63 2.85
CA VAL A 9 -8.63 -1.51 2.44
C VAL A 9 -9.22 -0.20 2.97
N HIS A 10 -8.37 0.69 3.49
CA HIS A 10 -8.81 1.95 4.09
C HIS A 10 -9.31 2.94 3.04
N ASP A 11 -8.57 3.10 1.94
CA ASP A 11 -8.89 4.05 0.88
C ASP A 11 -8.78 3.40 -0.50
N ILE A 12 -9.63 3.87 -1.41
CA ILE A 12 -9.60 3.49 -2.83
C ILE A 12 -9.59 4.79 -3.62
N GLU A 13 -8.48 5.01 -4.33
CA GLU A 13 -8.34 6.14 -5.25
C GLU A 13 -8.40 5.64 -6.69
N LEU A 14 -9.20 6.33 -7.51
CA LEU A 14 -9.19 6.12 -8.95
C LEU A 14 -8.13 7.03 -9.55
N ALA A 15 -7.08 6.41 -10.10
CA ALA A 15 -6.08 7.16 -10.82
C ALA A 15 -6.64 7.63 -12.18
N ASP A 16 -6.62 8.94 -12.44
CA ASP A 16 -7.14 9.55 -13.68
C ASP A 16 -6.22 9.33 -14.91
N GLY A 17 -5.32 8.37 -14.81
CA GLY A 17 -4.40 7.96 -15.85
C GLY A 17 -3.41 6.92 -15.34
N THR A 18 -2.74 6.24 -16.26
CA THR A 18 -1.72 5.23 -15.92
C THR A 18 -0.49 5.83 -15.22
N GLY A 19 -0.28 7.16 -15.32
CA GLY A 19 0.89 7.84 -14.74
C GLY A 19 0.96 7.88 -13.21
N GLU A 20 -0.15 7.69 -12.49
CA GLU A 20 -0.13 7.72 -11.01
C GLU A 20 0.29 6.36 -10.41
N LEU A 21 0.04 5.26 -11.12
CA LEU A 21 0.33 3.89 -10.66
C LEU A 21 1.71 3.39 -11.11
N VAL A 22 2.25 3.95 -12.19
CA VAL A 22 3.53 3.55 -12.78
C VAL A 22 4.41 4.76 -13.09
N GLU A 23 5.68 4.68 -12.72
CA GLU A 23 6.71 5.59 -13.19
C GLU A 23 7.03 5.29 -14.66
N ARG A 24 7.03 6.34 -15.48
CA ARG A 24 7.41 6.28 -16.89
C ARG A 24 8.84 6.73 -17.08
N SER A 25 9.54 6.03 -17.96
CA SER A 25 10.83 6.46 -18.49
C SER A 25 10.85 6.23 -19.99
N CYS A 26 11.49 7.14 -20.72
CA CYS A 26 11.61 7.06 -22.17
C CYS A 26 13.02 6.62 -22.55
N LYS A 27 13.14 5.58 -23.39
CA LYS A 27 14.41 5.19 -24.00
C LYS A 27 14.44 5.59 -25.46
N PRO A 28 15.54 6.20 -25.93
CA PRO A 28 15.68 6.58 -27.33
C PRO A 28 15.89 5.35 -28.23
N ASN A 29 15.14 5.28 -29.32
CA ASN A 29 15.36 4.32 -30.40
C ASN A 29 16.28 4.93 -31.46
N PHE A 30 17.58 4.66 -31.33
CA PHE A 30 18.60 5.16 -32.27
C PHE A 30 18.37 4.76 -33.73
N ARG A 31 17.68 3.64 -34.01
CA ARG A 31 17.40 3.21 -35.39
C ARG A 31 16.41 4.16 -36.09
N ALA A 32 15.46 4.71 -35.35
CA ALA A 32 14.47 5.66 -35.86
C ALA A 32 14.97 7.11 -35.78
N LEU A 33 15.75 7.46 -34.73
CA LEU A 33 16.33 8.80 -34.59
C LEU A 33 17.42 9.10 -35.64
N GLY A 34 18.25 8.11 -35.99
CA GLY A 34 19.40 8.28 -36.88
C GLY A 34 19.07 8.86 -38.26
N PRO A 35 18.11 8.30 -39.01
CA PRO A 35 17.73 8.81 -40.33
C PRO A 35 17.20 10.25 -40.31
N VAL A 36 16.50 10.65 -39.24
CA VAL A 36 15.84 11.95 -39.15
C VAL A 36 16.79 13.04 -38.64
N PHE A 37 17.49 12.78 -37.55
CA PHE A 37 18.33 13.78 -36.88
C PHE A 37 19.80 13.71 -37.28
N GLN A 38 20.23 12.63 -37.97
CA GLN A 38 21.58 12.45 -38.47
C GLN A 38 22.64 12.73 -37.38
N LYS A 39 23.49 13.74 -37.58
CA LYS A 39 24.55 14.13 -36.63
C LYS A 39 24.01 14.58 -35.26
N ARG A 40 22.75 15.00 -35.18
CA ARG A 40 22.08 15.41 -33.94
C ARG A 40 21.42 14.26 -33.18
N ALA A 41 21.34 13.05 -33.75
CA ALA A 41 20.68 11.92 -33.09
C ALA A 41 21.21 11.62 -31.67
N PRO A 42 22.52 11.72 -31.36
CA PRO A 42 23.03 11.54 -30.00
C PRO A 42 22.53 12.61 -29.01
N GLU A 43 22.37 13.85 -29.48
CA GLU A 43 21.91 14.98 -28.66
C GLU A 43 20.44 14.79 -28.26
N VAL A 44 19.58 14.46 -29.25
CA VAL A 44 18.16 14.18 -29.03
C VAL A 44 17.97 12.95 -28.13
N ALA A 45 18.75 11.89 -28.36
CA ALA A 45 18.72 10.70 -27.52
C ALA A 45 19.11 11.00 -26.06
N GLY A 46 20.09 11.89 -25.87
CA GLY A 46 20.49 12.37 -24.55
C GLY A 46 19.36 13.10 -23.83
N ALA A 47 18.68 14.01 -24.53
CA ALA A 47 17.53 14.73 -23.98
C ALA A 47 16.38 13.78 -23.57
N ILE A 48 16.04 12.81 -24.43
CA ILE A 48 15.02 11.78 -24.12
C ILE A 48 15.40 11.00 -22.86
N SER A 49 16.67 10.62 -22.74
CA SER A 49 17.17 9.80 -21.62
C SER A 49 17.27 10.59 -20.30
N ALA A 50 17.27 11.92 -20.38
CA ALA A 50 17.42 12.82 -19.23
C ALA A 50 16.08 13.33 -18.67
N LEU A 51 14.96 12.95 -19.28
CA LEU A 51 13.62 13.30 -18.79
C LEU A 51 13.41 12.72 -17.38
N ASP A 52 12.90 13.56 -16.48
CA ASP A 52 12.35 13.09 -15.21
C ASP A 52 11.02 12.34 -15.44
N PRO A 53 10.48 11.64 -14.43
CA PRO A 53 9.27 10.84 -14.59
C PRO A 53 8.04 11.63 -15.03
N GLU A 54 7.92 12.90 -14.61
CA GLU A 54 6.80 13.76 -14.97
C GLU A 54 6.86 14.16 -16.46
N ALA A 55 8.03 14.61 -16.92
CA ALA A 55 8.26 14.97 -18.31
C ALA A 55 8.21 13.74 -19.24
N ALA A 56 8.70 12.59 -18.78
CA ALA A 56 8.57 11.33 -19.52
C ALA A 56 7.10 10.88 -19.64
N ALA A 57 6.29 11.09 -18.60
CA ALA A 57 4.86 10.82 -18.65
C ALA A 57 4.13 11.76 -19.61
N ALA A 58 4.44 13.06 -19.59
CA ALA A 58 3.89 14.03 -20.52
C ALA A 58 4.24 13.70 -21.98
N LEU A 59 5.52 13.40 -22.27
CA LEU A 59 5.96 12.99 -23.61
C LEU A 59 5.22 11.71 -24.06
N ALA A 60 5.06 10.73 -23.18
CA ALA A 60 4.35 9.50 -23.50
C ALA A 60 2.86 9.74 -23.84
N GLU A 61 2.18 10.67 -23.16
CA GLU A 61 0.79 11.05 -23.49
C GLU A 61 0.71 11.72 -24.87
N GLU A 62 1.58 12.69 -25.15
CA GLU A 62 1.61 13.37 -26.45
C GLU A 62 1.87 12.38 -27.61
N LEU A 63 2.79 11.42 -27.41
CA LEU A 63 3.06 10.39 -28.40
C LEU A 63 1.85 9.49 -28.71
N ARG A 64 0.87 9.36 -27.80
CA ARG A 64 -0.40 8.67 -28.11
C ARG A 64 -1.25 9.44 -29.13
N ALA A 65 -1.10 10.77 -29.18
CA ALA A 65 -1.74 11.62 -30.18
C ALA A 65 -1.02 11.59 -31.54
N GLY A 66 0.18 10.99 -31.62
CA GLY A 66 0.89 10.67 -32.85
C GLY A 66 2.27 11.32 -32.99
N GLU A 67 2.50 12.48 -32.35
CA GLU A 67 3.80 13.15 -32.29
C GLU A 67 3.87 14.04 -31.05
N ALA A 68 5.08 14.29 -30.57
CA ALA A 68 5.33 15.11 -29.39
C ALA A 68 6.46 16.11 -29.65
N GLN A 69 6.43 17.25 -28.98
CA GLN A 69 7.52 18.23 -29.08
C GLN A 69 8.48 18.08 -27.91
N LEU A 70 9.78 18.03 -28.19
CA LEU A 70 10.84 17.95 -27.19
C LEU A 70 11.81 19.12 -27.35
N THR A 71 12.05 19.84 -26.26
CA THR A 71 13.10 20.87 -26.25
C THR A 71 14.47 20.21 -26.08
N VAL A 72 15.38 20.49 -27.01
CA VAL A 72 16.77 20.00 -27.00
C VAL A 72 17.70 21.21 -27.14
N GLY A 73 18.31 21.62 -26.03
CA GLY A 73 19.08 22.87 -25.98
C GLY A 73 18.16 24.08 -26.13
N ASN A 74 18.29 24.81 -27.24
CA ASN A 74 17.44 25.96 -27.59
C ASN A 74 16.45 25.66 -28.74
N ASP A 75 16.46 24.43 -29.26
CA ASP A 75 15.61 24.03 -30.37
C ASP A 75 14.45 23.16 -29.87
N GLU A 76 13.32 23.23 -30.59
CA GLU A 76 12.20 22.32 -30.43
C GLU A 76 12.25 21.28 -31.56
N VAL A 77 12.17 19.99 -31.22
CA VAL A 77 12.22 18.89 -32.18
C VAL A 77 11.00 17.99 -32.05
N THR A 78 10.50 17.53 -33.19
CA THR A 78 9.34 16.63 -33.24
C THR A 78 9.78 15.18 -33.07
N ILE A 79 9.21 14.52 -32.07
CA ILE A 79 9.44 13.11 -31.74
C ILE A 79 8.22 12.30 -32.16
N THR A 80 8.48 11.16 -32.80
CA THR A 80 7.45 10.20 -33.22
C THR A 80 7.49 8.96 -32.34
N PRO A 81 6.40 8.17 -32.25
CA PRO A 81 6.33 6.97 -31.43
C PRO A 81 7.44 5.96 -31.74
N GLU A 82 7.90 5.87 -32.99
CA GLU A 82 8.96 4.94 -33.39
C GLU A 82 10.34 5.33 -32.84
N MET A 83 10.52 6.61 -32.47
CA MET A 83 11.78 7.16 -31.96
C MET A 83 11.99 6.92 -30.47
N VAL A 84 10.95 6.51 -29.73
CA VAL A 84 10.98 6.36 -28.27
C VAL A 84 10.32 5.05 -27.86
N GLU A 85 11.04 4.27 -27.04
CA GLU A 85 10.45 3.17 -26.30
C GLU A 85 10.00 3.70 -24.92
N VAL A 86 8.69 3.69 -24.67
CA VAL A 86 8.13 4.04 -23.36
C VAL A 86 8.21 2.81 -22.46
N ILE A 87 8.89 2.96 -21.33
CA ILE A 87 9.02 1.93 -20.30
C ILE A 87 8.21 2.36 -19.09
N GLU A 88 7.27 1.51 -18.69
CA GLU A 88 6.48 1.67 -17.48
C GLU A 88 7.00 0.73 -16.39
N ARG A 89 7.27 1.27 -15.20
CA ARG A 89 7.61 0.49 -14.01
C ARG A 89 6.61 0.80 -12.90
N PRO A 90 6.14 -0.20 -12.14
CA PRO A 90 5.46 0.05 -10.87
C PRO A 90 6.26 1.04 -10.02
N ARG A 91 5.58 2.00 -9.38
CA ARG A 91 6.24 2.83 -8.36
C ARG A 91 6.79 1.93 -7.25
N THR A 92 7.96 2.30 -6.74
CA THR A 92 8.60 1.54 -5.66
C THR A 92 7.70 1.54 -4.43
N GLY A 93 7.50 0.38 -3.80
CA GLY A 93 6.60 0.21 -2.64
C GLY A 93 5.19 -0.21 -3.02
N TRP A 94 4.84 -0.27 -4.31
CA TRP A 94 3.50 -0.64 -4.77
C TRP A 94 3.50 -2.03 -5.41
N ALA A 95 2.61 -2.91 -4.94
CA ALA A 95 2.34 -4.19 -5.58
C ALA A 95 1.31 -3.99 -6.70
N VAL A 96 1.70 -4.28 -7.94
CA VAL A 96 0.84 -4.06 -9.11
C VAL A 96 0.29 -5.39 -9.64
N ALA A 97 -1.03 -5.47 -9.77
CA ALA A 97 -1.73 -6.55 -10.45
C ALA A 97 -2.40 -6.02 -11.72
N ARG A 98 -2.38 -6.80 -12.81
CA ARG A 98 -3.05 -6.42 -14.06
C ARG A 98 -3.95 -7.55 -14.55
N ASP A 99 -5.11 -7.16 -15.05
CA ASP A 99 -5.98 -7.95 -15.91
C ASP A 99 -6.00 -7.34 -17.33
N ALA A 100 -6.58 -8.04 -18.31
CA ALA A 100 -6.65 -7.62 -19.71
C ALA A 100 -7.22 -6.20 -19.93
N THR A 101 -8.02 -5.70 -18.99
CA THR A 101 -8.70 -4.40 -19.10
C THR A 101 -8.39 -3.43 -17.96
N SER A 102 -7.70 -3.87 -16.90
CA SER A 102 -7.56 -3.10 -15.67
C SER A 102 -6.20 -3.31 -15.01
N SER A 103 -5.70 -2.28 -14.33
CA SER A 103 -4.49 -2.36 -13.49
C SER A 103 -4.83 -1.88 -12.08
N PHE A 104 -4.40 -2.63 -11.09
CA PHE A 104 -4.53 -2.32 -9.67
C PHE A 104 -3.14 -2.16 -9.09
N ALA A 105 -2.99 -1.21 -8.17
CA ALA A 105 -1.79 -1.08 -7.39
C ALA A 105 -2.16 -0.96 -5.92
N LEU A 106 -1.40 -1.65 -5.07
CA LEU A 106 -1.54 -1.62 -3.62
C LEU A 106 -0.26 -1.04 -3.04
N ASP A 107 -0.36 0.06 -2.30
CA ASP A 107 0.76 0.52 -1.49
C ASP A 107 1.03 -0.51 -0.38
N THR A 108 2.25 -1.03 -0.35
CA THR A 108 2.68 -2.05 0.62
C THR A 108 3.48 -1.46 1.77
N ALA A 109 3.65 -0.13 1.82
CA ALA A 109 4.27 0.53 2.95
C ALA A 109 3.41 0.35 4.20
N LEU A 110 3.96 -0.34 5.21
CA LEU A 110 3.35 -0.43 6.53
C LEU A 110 3.64 0.85 7.31
N THR A 111 2.59 1.59 7.65
CA THR A 111 2.68 2.69 8.61
C THR A 111 2.52 2.16 10.03
N ARG A 112 2.96 2.94 11.02
CA ARG A 112 2.83 2.55 12.43
C ARG A 112 1.37 2.30 12.82
N GLU A 113 0.45 3.09 12.28
CA GLU A 113 -0.98 2.95 12.51
C GLU A 113 -1.50 1.60 11.99
N LEU A 114 -1.08 1.18 10.78
CA LEU A 114 -1.45 -0.11 10.20
C LEU A 114 -0.88 -1.30 10.99
N GLU A 115 0.34 -1.17 11.52
CA GLU A 115 0.94 -2.17 12.39
C GLU A 115 0.13 -2.36 13.69
N VAL A 116 -0.22 -1.26 14.36
CA VAL A 116 -1.01 -1.27 15.60
C VAL A 116 -2.41 -1.83 15.35
N GLU A 117 -3.05 -1.47 14.23
CA GLU A 117 -4.32 -2.04 13.82
C GLU A 117 -4.21 -3.55 13.54
N GLY A 118 -3.12 -3.99 12.91
CA GLY A 118 -2.81 -5.41 12.72
C GLY A 118 -2.72 -6.19 14.04
N ALA A 119 -2.05 -5.62 15.05
CA ALA A 119 -2.01 -6.22 16.39
C ALA A 119 -3.40 -6.29 17.05
N ALA A 120 -4.23 -5.26 16.87
CA ALA A 120 -5.61 -5.29 17.35
C ALA A 120 -6.43 -6.42 16.70
N ARG A 121 -6.29 -6.62 15.37
CA ARG A 121 -6.95 -7.72 14.65
C ARG A 121 -6.47 -9.09 15.12
N GLU A 122 -5.18 -9.24 15.38
CA GLU A 122 -4.61 -10.47 15.93
C GLU A 122 -5.16 -10.76 17.33
N LEU A 123 -5.30 -9.75 18.20
CA LEU A 123 -5.97 -9.91 19.49
C LEU A 123 -7.41 -10.40 19.34
N VAL A 124 -8.21 -9.79 18.46
CA VAL A 124 -9.60 -10.24 18.20
C VAL A 124 -9.62 -11.70 17.73
N ARG A 125 -8.73 -12.08 16.81
CA ARG A 125 -8.62 -13.45 16.31
C ARG A 125 -8.29 -14.41 17.46
N ALA A 126 -7.26 -14.11 18.24
CA ALA A 126 -6.80 -14.95 19.33
C ALA A 126 -7.85 -15.07 20.45
N ILE A 127 -8.53 -13.97 20.83
CA ILE A 127 -9.62 -14.00 21.82
C ILE A 127 -10.75 -14.91 21.36
N ASN A 128 -11.14 -14.84 20.07
CA ASN A 128 -12.18 -15.72 19.53
C ASN A 128 -11.77 -17.20 19.56
N GLU A 129 -10.51 -17.51 19.31
CA GLU A 129 -10.00 -18.88 19.45
C GLU A 129 -10.01 -19.34 20.93
N LEU A 130 -9.65 -18.46 21.87
CA LEU A 130 -9.76 -18.74 23.30
C LEU A 130 -11.20 -19.00 23.75
N ARG A 131 -12.16 -18.21 23.24
CA ARG A 131 -13.59 -18.42 23.49
C ARG A 131 -14.04 -19.81 23.04
N LYS A 132 -13.68 -20.20 21.81
CA LYS A 132 -13.99 -21.53 21.27
C LYS A 132 -13.35 -22.64 22.11
N ALA A 133 -12.08 -22.48 22.48
CA ALA A 133 -11.35 -23.46 23.30
C ALA A 133 -11.95 -23.60 24.70
N ALA A 134 -12.51 -22.53 25.26
CA ALA A 134 -13.25 -22.53 26.51
C ALA A 134 -14.69 -23.07 26.39
N GLY A 135 -15.16 -23.41 25.18
CA GLY A 135 -16.51 -23.91 24.93
C GLY A 135 -17.60 -22.84 24.99
N LEU A 136 -17.23 -21.56 24.90
CA LEU A 136 -18.18 -20.45 24.85
C LEU A 136 -18.86 -20.37 23.48
N GLU A 137 -20.14 -20.02 23.49
CA GLU A 137 -20.89 -19.73 22.27
C GLU A 137 -20.54 -18.32 21.75
N LEU A 138 -20.82 -18.06 20.47
CA LEU A 138 -20.53 -16.76 19.86
C LEU A 138 -21.27 -15.61 20.54
N ALA A 139 -22.46 -15.87 21.09
CA ALA A 139 -23.29 -14.86 21.74
C ALA A 139 -22.91 -14.59 23.21
N ASP A 140 -22.01 -15.40 23.79
CA ASP A 140 -21.66 -15.27 25.20
C ASP A 140 -20.91 -13.96 25.46
N ARG A 141 -21.29 -13.28 26.54
CA ARG A 141 -20.60 -12.07 27.00
C ARG A 141 -19.46 -12.45 27.93
N ILE A 142 -18.34 -11.76 27.77
CA ILE A 142 -17.13 -12.01 28.55
C ILE A 142 -16.60 -10.73 29.18
N GLU A 143 -15.74 -10.87 30.18
CA GLU A 143 -14.82 -9.82 30.60
C GLU A 143 -13.40 -10.21 30.19
N LEU A 144 -12.59 -9.24 29.77
CA LEU A 144 -11.22 -9.46 29.33
C LEU A 144 -10.24 -8.80 30.28
N VAL A 145 -9.15 -9.50 30.59
CA VAL A 145 -7.95 -8.88 31.15
C VAL A 145 -6.83 -9.06 30.12
N ILE A 146 -6.24 -7.95 29.69
CA ILE A 146 -5.18 -7.92 28.68
C ILE A 146 -3.97 -7.22 29.28
N SER A 147 -2.81 -7.88 29.21
CA SER A 147 -1.51 -7.30 29.51
C SER A 147 -0.70 -7.31 28.22
N ILE A 148 -0.16 -6.16 27.81
CA ILE A 148 0.67 -6.02 26.60
C ILE A 148 2.11 -5.69 27.02
N ASP A 149 3.06 -6.28 26.31
CA ASP A 149 4.49 -5.94 26.37
C ASP A 149 4.98 -5.77 24.93
N PRO A 150 5.56 -4.60 24.55
CA PRO A 150 5.98 -3.50 25.42
C PRO A 150 4.84 -2.51 25.76
N PRO A 151 4.98 -1.71 26.85
CA PRO A 151 3.96 -0.75 27.28
C PRO A 151 3.61 0.32 26.22
N GLU A 152 4.53 0.62 25.31
CA GLU A 152 4.30 1.55 24.20
C GLU A 152 3.17 1.07 23.28
N LEU A 153 3.13 -0.22 22.96
CA LEU A 153 2.06 -0.81 22.14
C LEU A 153 0.71 -0.75 22.86
N ASP A 154 0.68 -0.99 24.17
CA ASP A 154 -0.54 -0.85 24.99
C ASP A 154 -1.11 0.58 24.92
N ARG A 155 -0.22 1.58 25.01
CA ARG A 155 -0.60 2.98 24.92
C ARG A 155 -1.15 3.32 23.53
N GLU A 156 -0.48 2.89 22.47
CA GLU A 156 -0.90 3.14 21.09
C GLU A 156 -2.25 2.49 20.77
N LEU A 157 -2.46 1.23 21.18
CA LEU A 157 -3.76 0.54 21.08
C LEU A 157 -4.87 1.31 21.81
N GLY A 158 -4.54 1.90 22.96
CA GLY A 158 -5.47 2.71 23.75
C GLY A 158 -5.79 4.06 23.11
N GLU A 159 -4.77 4.80 22.67
CA GLU A 159 -4.91 6.11 22.03
C GLU A 159 -5.69 6.02 20.71
N ALA A 160 -5.51 4.94 19.95
CA ALA A 160 -6.25 4.66 18.72
C ALA A 160 -7.66 4.08 18.96
N GLY A 161 -8.07 3.84 20.22
CA GLY A 161 -9.40 3.33 20.57
C GLY A 161 -9.63 1.86 20.21
N HIS A 162 -8.58 1.08 19.96
CA HIS A 162 -8.71 -0.32 19.54
C HIS A 162 -9.30 -1.22 20.62
N TYR A 163 -9.12 -0.91 21.91
CA TYR A 163 -9.74 -1.71 22.97
C TYR A 163 -11.27 -1.67 22.95
N ASP A 164 -11.87 -0.54 22.57
CA ASP A 164 -13.33 -0.44 22.42
C ASP A 164 -13.81 -1.23 21.20
N ALA A 165 -13.04 -1.22 20.11
CA ALA A 165 -13.33 -2.03 18.93
C ALA A 165 -13.24 -3.53 19.27
N ILE A 166 -12.14 -3.97 19.89
CA ILE A 166 -11.95 -5.34 20.37
C ILE A 166 -13.12 -5.77 21.25
N ALA A 167 -13.52 -4.93 22.23
CA ALA A 167 -14.63 -5.24 23.12
C ALA A 167 -15.94 -5.48 22.38
N ARG A 168 -16.26 -4.64 21.37
CA ARG A 168 -17.45 -4.82 20.54
C ARG A 168 -17.38 -6.11 19.72
N ASP A 169 -16.26 -6.36 19.06
CA ASP A 169 -16.10 -7.48 18.12
C ASP A 169 -16.16 -8.85 18.81
N VAL A 170 -15.74 -8.93 20.07
CA VAL A 170 -15.72 -10.18 20.85
C VAL A 170 -16.79 -10.24 21.95
N LEU A 171 -17.75 -9.31 21.94
CA LEU A 171 -18.82 -9.17 22.94
C LEU A 171 -18.31 -9.08 24.38
N ALA A 172 -17.16 -8.42 24.59
CA ALA A 172 -16.67 -8.14 25.92
C ALA A 172 -17.48 -7.00 26.57
N THR A 173 -17.88 -7.20 27.82
CA THR A 173 -18.56 -6.19 28.64
C THR A 173 -17.58 -5.22 29.31
N ALA A 174 -16.34 -5.67 29.50
CA ALA A 174 -15.23 -4.85 29.99
C ALA A 174 -13.90 -5.38 29.44
N VAL A 175 -12.94 -4.45 29.26
CA VAL A 175 -11.55 -4.75 28.94
C VAL A 175 -10.66 -4.09 29.99
N HIS A 176 -9.98 -4.90 30.79
CA HIS A 176 -9.06 -4.47 31.84
C HIS A 176 -7.63 -4.55 31.34
N ARG A 177 -6.97 -3.39 31.25
CA ARG A 177 -5.53 -3.29 30.94
C ARG A 177 -4.73 -3.42 32.23
N ALA A 178 -4.31 -4.64 32.55
CA ALA A 178 -3.62 -4.93 33.80
C ALA A 178 -2.75 -6.18 33.67
N PRO A 179 -1.68 -6.30 34.48
CA PRO A 179 -0.90 -7.53 34.56
C PRO A 179 -1.78 -8.75 34.87
N VAL A 180 -1.56 -9.85 34.15
CA VAL A 180 -2.31 -11.10 34.34
C VAL A 180 -1.35 -12.29 34.34
N ALA A 181 -1.31 -13.02 35.45
CA ALA A 181 -0.35 -14.11 35.65
C ALA A 181 -0.79 -15.44 35.00
N ASP A 182 -2.09 -15.65 34.88
CA ASP A 182 -2.74 -16.84 34.31
C ASP A 182 -3.25 -16.61 32.88
N GLY A 183 -2.77 -15.54 32.21
CA GLY A 183 -3.16 -15.22 30.84
C GLY A 183 -2.54 -16.18 29.82
N THR A 184 -3.26 -16.39 28.72
CA THR A 184 -2.72 -17.12 27.56
C THR A 184 -1.83 -16.19 26.75
N PRO A 185 -0.58 -16.59 26.43
CA PRO A 185 0.30 -15.79 25.58
C PRO A 185 -0.20 -15.73 24.15
N ILE A 186 -0.16 -14.52 23.58
CA ILE A 186 -0.47 -14.22 22.18
C ILE A 186 0.74 -13.49 21.62
N ASP A 187 1.23 -13.97 20.48
CA ASP A 187 2.30 -13.35 19.73
C ASP A 187 1.72 -12.24 18.83
N LEU A 188 2.20 -11.01 18.98
CA LEU A 188 1.81 -9.86 18.15
C LEU A 188 2.92 -9.53 17.13
N GLY A 189 3.79 -10.50 16.84
CA GLY A 189 4.87 -10.39 15.88
C GLY A 189 5.99 -9.47 16.38
N GLU A 190 6.52 -8.65 15.47
CA GLU A 190 7.62 -7.73 15.79
C GLU A 190 7.22 -6.62 16.78
N LEU A 191 5.93 -6.42 17.01
CA LEU A 191 5.43 -5.38 17.90
C LEU A 191 5.45 -5.76 19.36
N GLY A 192 5.47 -7.06 19.67
CA GLY A 192 5.47 -7.55 21.05
C GLY A 192 4.56 -8.75 21.27
N ALA A 193 4.08 -8.89 22.51
CA ALA A 193 3.23 -9.98 22.93
C ALA A 193 2.13 -9.49 23.89
N ALA A 194 1.09 -10.32 24.01
CA ALA A 194 0.03 -10.12 24.99
C ALA A 194 -0.11 -11.34 25.90
N LEU A 195 -0.60 -11.12 27.12
CA LEU A 195 -1.23 -12.14 27.95
C LEU A 195 -2.71 -11.79 28.05
N VAL A 196 -3.57 -12.72 27.65
CA VAL A 196 -5.02 -12.52 27.65
C VAL A 196 -5.71 -13.57 28.51
N ALA A 197 -6.59 -13.09 29.39
CA ALA A 197 -7.46 -13.96 30.17
C ALA A 197 -8.92 -13.56 30.00
N ILE A 198 -9.75 -14.56 29.75
CA ILE A 198 -11.21 -14.43 29.71
C ILE A 198 -11.74 -14.68 31.13
N ARG A 199 -12.59 -13.78 31.61
CA ARG A 199 -13.35 -13.91 32.85
C ARG A 199 -14.84 -13.97 32.51
N SER A 200 -15.58 -14.83 33.21
CA SER A 200 -17.02 -15.02 33.08
C SER A 200 -17.74 -14.67 34.37
#